data_AF-A0A346N4Q5-F1
#
_entry.id   AF-A0A346N4Q5-F1
#
_cell.length_a   1.000
_cell.length_b   1.000
_cell.length_c   1.000
_cell.angle_alpha   90.00
_cell.angle_beta   90.00
_cell.angle_gamma   90.00
#
_symmetry.space_group_name_H-M   'P 1'
#
loop_
_entity.id
_entity.type
_entity.pdbx_description
1 polymer ?
#
loop_
_entity_poly.entity_id
_entity_poly.type
_entity_poly.pdbx_seq_one_letter_code
_entity_poly.pdbx_strand_id
1 'polypeptide(L)'
;MHNIWIERVLWCERAGLSRAEIADSCGLSYSSLGDLMRGATREPRGMAAVRLWQLSERANQRDEAAGADPGPMPPSAAGRQLRVGGIQRSSA
;
A
#
# COMPACT_ATOMS: atom_id res chain seq x y z
N MET A 1 -15.18 4.41 13.82
CA MET A 1 -13.81 3.94 14.13
C MET A 1 -13.22 3.43 12.82
N HIS A 2 -12.23 4.13 12.30
CA HIS A 2 -11.56 3.75 11.05
C HIS A 2 -10.62 2.59 11.36
N ASN A 3 -10.95 1.38 10.92
CA ASN A 3 -10.13 0.20 11.18
C ASN A 3 -9.18 -0.01 10.00
N ILE A 4 -7.97 0.54 10.12
CA ILE A 4 -6.94 0.54 9.07
C ILE A 4 -6.65 -0.86 8.50
N TRP A 5 -6.86 -1.91 9.29
CA TRP A 5 -6.69 -3.29 8.85
C TRP A 5 -7.74 -3.74 7.84
N ILE A 6 -8.99 -3.28 7.99
CA ILE A 6 -10.06 -3.59 7.04
C ILE A 6 -9.74 -2.93 5.70
N GLU A 7 -9.33 -1.67 5.70
CA GLU A 7 -8.96 -0.96 4.46
C GLU A 7 -7.85 -1.65 3.69
N ARG A 8 -6.89 -2.22 4.41
CA ARG A 8 -5.75 -2.90 3.80
C ARG A 8 -6.12 -4.22 3.14
N VAL A 9 -7.07 -4.94 3.75
CA VAL A 9 -7.68 -6.09 3.09
C VAL A 9 -8.38 -5.63 1.81
N LEU A 10 -9.12 -4.51 1.87
CA LEU A 10 -9.80 -3.96 0.70
C LEU A 10 -8.83 -3.49 -0.41
N TRP A 11 -7.65 -2.94 -0.07
CA TRP A 11 -6.61 -2.61 -1.05
C TRP A 11 -6.09 -3.86 -1.76
N CYS A 12 -5.89 -4.95 -1.03
CA CYS A 12 -5.52 -6.22 -1.62
C CYS A 12 -6.64 -6.76 -2.54
N GLU A 13 -7.91 -6.68 -2.12
CA GLU A 13 -9.05 -7.09 -2.95
C GLU A 13 -9.16 -6.26 -4.24
N ARG A 14 -8.93 -4.95 -4.16
CA ARG A 14 -8.90 -4.05 -5.35
C ARG A 14 -7.77 -4.38 -6.32
N ALA A 15 -6.62 -4.80 -5.80
CA ALA A 15 -5.52 -5.30 -6.61
C ALA A 15 -5.78 -6.71 -7.21
N GLY A 16 -6.96 -7.28 -6.99
CA GLY A 16 -7.39 -8.56 -7.57
C GLY A 16 -7.06 -9.79 -6.72
N LEU A 17 -6.58 -9.62 -5.49
CA LEU A 17 -6.33 -10.75 -4.58
C LEU A 17 -7.63 -11.22 -3.95
N SER A 18 -7.84 -12.54 -3.93
CA SER A 18 -8.96 -13.14 -3.21
C SER A 18 -8.68 -13.20 -1.71
N ARG A 19 -9.73 -13.17 -0.88
CA ARG A 19 -9.62 -13.28 0.59
C ARG A 19 -8.86 -14.55 1.04
N ALA A 20 -9.01 -15.66 0.32
CA ALA A 20 -8.25 -16.88 0.59
C ALA A 20 -6.75 -16.69 0.38
N GLU A 21 -6.35 -16.06 -0.74
CA GLU A 21 -4.95 -15.75 -1.06
C GLU A 21 -4.34 -14.77 -0.05
N ILE A 22 -5.12 -13.77 0.38
CA ILE A 22 -4.71 -12.79 1.39
C ILE A 22 -4.46 -13.50 2.72
N ALA A 23 -5.37 -14.39 3.13
CA ALA A 23 -5.25 -15.16 4.36
C ALA A 23 -4.00 -16.07 4.33
N ASP A 24 -3.82 -16.82 3.24
CA ASP A 24 -2.66 -17.69 3.02
C ASP A 24 -1.34 -16.90 3.06
N SER A 25 -1.25 -15.81 2.30
CA SER A 25 -0.06 -14.94 2.25
C SER A 25 0.30 -14.36 3.62
N CYS A 26 -0.71 -14.04 4.43
CA CYS A 26 -0.52 -13.49 5.77
C CYS A 26 -0.28 -14.56 6.85
N GLY A 27 -0.47 -15.85 6.53
CA GLY A 27 -0.47 -16.93 7.52
C GLY A 27 -1.65 -16.85 8.49
N LEU A 28 -2.78 -16.30 8.04
CA LEU A 28 -4.04 -16.22 8.78
C LEU A 28 -4.99 -17.31 8.33
N SER A 29 -5.81 -17.81 9.24
CA SER A 29 -6.97 -18.62 8.86
C SER A 29 -8.04 -17.75 8.19
N TYR A 30 -8.77 -18.32 7.24
CA TYR A 30 -9.86 -17.62 6.56
C TYR A 30 -10.91 -17.05 7.54
N SER A 31 -11.23 -17.79 8.60
CA SER A 31 -12.13 -17.30 9.67
C SER A 31 -11.58 -16.08 10.39
N SER A 32 -10.28 -16.07 10.71
CA SER A 32 -9.63 -14.93 11.37
C SER A 32 -9.61 -13.67 10.50
N LEU A 33 -9.45 -13.83 9.19
CA LEU A 33 -9.61 -12.73 8.23
C LEU A 33 -11.07 -12.24 8.21
N GLY A 34 -12.04 -13.15 8.25
CA GLY A 34 -13.46 -12.81 8.34
C GLY A 34 -13.83 -12.04 9.61
N ASP A 35 -13.30 -12.45 10.77
CA ASP A 35 -13.48 -11.75 12.05
C ASP A 35 -12.85 -10.35 12.03
N LEU A 36 -11.72 -10.19 11.36
CA LEU A 36 -11.09 -8.89 11.15
C LEU A 36 -11.99 -7.97 10.30
N MET A 37 -12.53 -8.47 9.19
CA MET A 37 -13.42 -7.70 8.31
C MET A 37 -14.75 -7.33 8.96
N ARG A 38 -15.27 -8.17 9.86
CA ARG A 38 -16.48 -7.88 10.65
C ARG A 38 -16.21 -6.94 11.83
N GLY A 39 -14.95 -6.61 12.10
CA GLY A 39 -14.55 -5.80 13.25
C GLY A 39 -14.64 -6.54 14.60
N ALA A 40 -14.85 -7.86 14.59
CA ALA A 40 -14.78 -8.69 15.80
C ALA A 40 -13.34 -8.78 16.33
N THR A 41 -12.36 -8.70 15.41
CA THR A 41 -10.94 -8.55 15.74
C THR A 41 -10.46 -7.15 15.38
N ARG A 42 -9.81 -6.46 16.32
CA ARG A 42 -9.30 -5.09 16.12
C ARG A 42 -8.00 -5.04 15.33
N GLU A 43 -7.15 -6.06 15.48
CA GLU A 43 -5.86 -6.17 14.78
C GLU A 43 -5.41 -7.63 14.65
N PRO A 44 -4.79 -8.02 13.53
CA PRO A 44 -4.11 -9.32 13.41
C PRO A 44 -2.87 -9.34 14.31
N ARG A 45 -2.46 -10.52 14.79
CA ARG A 45 -1.35 -10.64 15.75
C ARG A 45 -0.01 -10.98 15.09
N GLY A 46 1.07 -10.44 15.65
CA GLY A 46 2.45 -10.83 15.33
C GLY A 46 2.81 -10.66 13.85
N MET A 47 3.39 -11.70 13.26
CA MET A 47 3.85 -11.67 11.87
C MET A 47 2.72 -11.48 10.84
N ALA A 48 1.48 -11.86 11.16
CA ALA A 48 0.35 -11.68 10.25
C ALA A 48 0.06 -10.19 10.00
N ALA A 49 0.19 -9.34 11.02
CA ALA A 49 0.05 -7.89 10.88
C ALA A 49 1.12 -7.31 9.96
N VAL A 50 2.36 -7.74 10.15
CA VAL A 50 3.50 -7.28 9.32
C VAL A 50 3.33 -7.72 7.88
N ARG A 51 2.94 -8.98 7.64
CA ARG A 51 2.72 -9.51 6.29
C ARG A 51 1.55 -8.82 5.60
N LEU A 52 0.43 -8.63 6.30
CA LEU A 52 -0.71 -7.89 5.75
C LEU A 52 -0.32 -6.45 5.41
N TRP A 53 0.49 -5.81 6.26
CA TRP A 53 1.02 -4.47 5.96
C TRP A 53 1.85 -4.45 4.69
N GLN A 54 2.80 -5.37 4.55
CA GLN A 54 3.66 -5.42 3.36
C GLN A 54 2.87 -5.79 2.10
N LEU A 55 1.91 -6.70 2.21
CA LEU A 55 1.06 -7.11 1.09
C LEU A 55 0.20 -5.94 0.60
N SER A 56 -0.41 -5.19 1.53
CA SER A 56 -1.25 -4.04 1.18
C SER A 56 -0.45 -2.89 0.57
N GLU A 57 0.77 -2.63 1.04
CA GLU A 57 1.65 -1.61 0.44
C GLU A 57 2.00 -1.96 -1.02
N ARG A 58 2.31 -3.24 -1.28
CA ARG A 58 2.59 -3.72 -2.64
C ARG A 58 1.35 -3.65 -3.54
N ALA A 59 0.18 -3.98 -3.00
CA ALA A 59 -1.09 -3.87 -3.70
C ALA A 59 -1.41 -2.41 -4.07
N ASN A 60 -1.21 -1.48 -3.12
CA ASN A 60 -1.43 -0.05 -3.32
C ASN A 60 -0.48 0.53 -4.38
N GLN A 61 0.81 0.16 -4.35
CA GLN A 61 1.78 0.59 -5.37
C GLN A 61 1.46 0.06 -6.77
N ARG A 62 0.85 -1.13 -6.87
CA ARG A 62 0.41 -1.72 -8.14
C ARG A 62 -0.82 -1.02 -8.71
N ASP A 63 -1.75 -0.60 -7.86
CA ASP A 63 -2.91 0.20 -8.27
C ASP A 63 -2.46 1.53 -8.86
N GLU A 64 -1.54 2.24 -8.18
CA GLU A 64 -0.95 3.50 -8.67
C GLU A 64 -0.17 3.35 -9.99
N ALA A 65 0.48 2.20 -10.20
CA ALA A 65 1.21 1.92 -11.44
C ALA A 65 0.32 1.44 -12.60
N ALA A 66 -0.79 0.76 -12.30
CA ALA A 66 -1.75 0.27 -13.28
C ALA A 66 -2.82 1.32 -13.62
N GLY A 67 -3.10 2.23 -12.69
CA GLY A 67 -4.03 3.35 -12.80
C GLY A 67 -3.29 4.67 -12.98
N ALA A 68 -2.52 4.81 -14.06
CA ALA A 68 -2.05 6.12 -14.53
C ALA A 68 -3.22 6.97 -15.08
N ASP A 69 -4.23 7.21 -14.25
CA ASP A 69 -5.07 8.39 -14.24
C ASP A 69 -4.69 9.15 -12.95
N PRO A 70 -3.98 10.29 -13.03
CA PRO A 70 -3.44 10.96 -11.85
C PRO A 70 -4.57 11.64 -11.05
N GLY A 71 -5.22 10.88 -10.17
CA GLY A 71 -6.05 11.42 -9.09
C GLY A 71 -5.20 12.23 -8.09
N PRO A 72 -5.75 13.28 -7.46
CA PRO A 72 -4.97 14.34 -6.82
C PRO A 72 -4.16 13.83 -5.62
N MET A 73 -2.86 13.75 -5.82
CA MET A 73 -1.83 13.60 -4.79
C MET A 73 -1.97 14.73 -3.73
N PRO A 74 -1.92 14.45 -2.42
CA PRO A 74 -1.74 15.51 -1.43
C PRO A 74 -0.35 16.15 -1.60
N PRO A 75 -0.22 17.50 -1.55
CA PRO A 75 1.05 18.16 -1.80
C PRO A 75 1.95 18.07 -0.57
N SER A 76 2.78 17.03 -0.46
CA SER A 76 3.94 17.06 0.44
C SER A 76 4.95 15.95 0.17
N ALA A 77 5.84 16.19 -0.77
CA ALA A 77 7.27 15.95 -0.62
C ALA A 77 8.02 16.69 -1.74
N ALA A 78 7.98 18.02 -1.69
CA ALA A 78 8.97 18.85 -2.37
C ALA A 78 10.32 18.62 -1.68
N GLY A 79 11.00 17.55 -2.10
CA GLY A 79 12.32 17.24 -1.63
C GLY A 79 13.03 16.46 -2.71
N ARG A 80 14.11 17.06 -3.23
CA ARG A 80 15.16 16.42 -4.05
C ARG A 80 14.82 16.42 -5.56
N GLN A 81 15.64 16.88 -6.50
CA GLN A 81 17.08 17.12 -6.47
C GLN A 81 17.51 17.99 -7.67
N LEU A 82 18.47 18.86 -7.40
CA LEU A 82 19.52 19.40 -8.26
C LEU A 82 19.68 18.79 -9.67
N ARG A 83 19.54 19.65 -10.69
CA ARG A 83 20.42 19.66 -11.87
C ARG A 83 20.56 21.09 -12.38
N VAL A 84 21.76 21.65 -12.29
CA VAL A 84 22.24 22.55 -13.34
C VAL A 84 23.68 22.17 -13.63
N GLY A 85 23.86 21.45 -14.73
CA GLY A 85 25.11 21.42 -15.47
C GLY A 85 25.07 22.58 -16.46
N GLY A 86 26.22 23.20 -16.72
CA GLY A 86 26.31 24.25 -17.73
C GLY A 86 27.51 25.15 -17.52
N ILE A 87 28.67 24.65 -17.93
CA ILE A 87 29.94 25.37 -17.98
C ILE A 87 29.89 26.26 -19.23
N GLN A 88 29.92 27.59 -19.08
CA GLN A 88 30.18 28.48 -20.22
C GLN A 88 30.93 29.71 -19.72
N ARG A 89 32.26 29.67 -19.78
CA ARG A 89 33.10 30.89 -19.78
C ARG A 89 33.50 31.16 -21.22
N SER A 90 32.94 32.25 -21.74
CA SER A 90 33.28 32.82 -23.03
C SER A 90 34.71 33.34 -23.04
N SER A 91 35.39 33.09 -24.15
CA SER A 91 36.65 33.70 -24.55
C SER A 91 36.39 34.96 -25.38
N ALA A 92 37.45 35.79 -25.49
CA ALA A 92 37.64 36.98 -26.32
C ALA A 92 37.28 38.33 -25.67
#